data_AF-A0A2T0HI26-F1
#
_entry.id   AF-A0A2T0HI26-F1
#
_cell.length_a   1.000
_cell.length_b   1.000
_cell.length_c   1.000
_cell.angle_alpha   90.00
_cell.angle_beta   90.00
_cell.angle_gamma   90.00
#
_symmetry.space_group_name_H-M   'P 1'
#
loop_
_entity.id
_entity.type
_entity.pdbx_description
1 polymer ?
#
loop_
_entity_poly.entity_id
_entity_poly.type
_entity_poly.pdbx_seq_one_letter_code
_entity_poly.pdbx_strand_id
1 'polypeptide(L)'
;WGVQVPVDAAEALRNALFGAGAGQFDGYDLCSFESVGRGQFRPLSGSHPALGTTNQVETVEEVRIHVVAPAMMRSTIRKALV
;
A
#
# COMPACT_ATOMS: atom_id res chain seq x y z
N TRP A 1 0.68 -10.45 0.20
CA TRP A 1 -0.09 -9.22 -0.11
C TRP A 1 0.84 -8.18 -0.66
N GLY A 2 0.41 -7.34 -1.60
CA GLY A 2 1.23 -6.25 -2.16
C GLY A 2 0.38 -4.99 -2.32
N VAL A 3 0.88 -3.86 -1.85
CA VAL A 3 0.24 -2.54 -1.98
C VAL A 3 1.28 -1.53 -2.44
N GLN A 4 0.89 -0.62 -3.32
CA GLN A 4 1.73 0.47 -3.82
C GLN A 4 1.32 1.78 -3.16
N VAL A 5 2.31 2.58 -2.77
CA VAL A 5 2.11 3.84 -2.08
C VAL A 5 3.26 4.81 -2.41
N PRO A 6 3.01 6.13 -2.45
CA PRO A 6 4.09 7.12 -2.49
C PRO A 6 5.13 6.91 -1.38
N VAL A 7 6.39 7.25 -1.67
CA VAL A 7 7.54 6.99 -0.79
C VAL A 7 7.36 7.61 0.61
N ASP A 8 6.80 8.82 0.67
CA ASP A 8 6.55 9.56 1.91
C ASP A 8 5.47 8.92 2.81
N ALA A 9 4.51 8.19 2.21
CA ALA A 9 3.44 7.51 2.93
C ALA A 9 3.75 6.03 3.25
N ALA A 10 4.91 5.52 2.83
CA ALA A 10 5.28 4.11 2.98
C ALA A 10 5.34 3.65 4.44
N GLU A 11 5.88 4.48 5.34
CA GLU A 11 5.98 4.14 6.77
C GLU A 11 4.62 4.07 7.45
N ALA A 12 3.77 5.07 7.19
CA ALA A 12 2.41 5.10 7.72
C ALA A 12 1.61 3.87 7.26
N LEU A 13 1.75 3.47 6.00
CA LEU A 13 1.08 2.29 5.48
C LEU A 13 1.59 0.99 6.13
N ARG A 14 2.92 0.82 6.31
CA ARG A 14 3.47 -0.34 7.02
C ARG A 14 2.87 -0.47 8.41
N ASN A 15 2.84 0.63 9.17
CA ASN A 15 2.28 0.65 10.52
C ASN A 15 0.79 0.29 10.53
N ALA A 16 0.00 0.76 9.56
CA ALA A 16 -1.41 0.39 9.43
C ALA A 16 -1.61 -1.10 9.11
N LEU A 17 -0.79 -1.66 8.21
CA LEU A 17 -0.81 -3.09 7.89
C LEU A 17 -0.48 -3.95 9.11
N PHE A 18 0.53 -3.56 9.88
CA PHE A 18 0.93 -4.25 11.10
C PHE A 18 -0.13 -4.14 12.20
N GLY A 19 -0.73 -2.96 12.38
CA GLY A 19 -1.85 -2.76 13.30
C GLY A 19 -3.08 -3.59 12.93
N ALA A 20 -3.27 -3.91 11.65
CA ALA A 20 -4.31 -4.82 11.17
C ALA A 20 -3.96 -6.31 11.33
N GLY A 21 -2.78 -6.63 11.87
CA GLY A 21 -2.28 -7.99 12.12
C GLY A 21 -1.59 -8.64 10.92
N ALA A 22 -1.24 -7.89 9.87
CA ALA A 22 -0.35 -8.40 8.83
C ALA A 22 1.11 -8.43 9.31
N GLY A 23 1.96 -9.20 8.65
CA GLY A 23 3.40 -9.27 8.96
C GLY A 23 3.74 -10.17 10.15
N GLN A 24 2.80 -10.99 10.64
CA GLN A 24 3.09 -12.02 11.64
C GLN A 24 3.28 -13.38 10.97
N PHE A 25 4.41 -14.02 11.20
CA PHE A 25 4.70 -15.36 10.70
C PHE A 25 5.77 -16.04 11.55
N ASP A 26 5.52 -17.26 12.02
CA ASP A 26 6.50 -18.14 12.69
C ASP A 26 7.33 -17.48 13.82
N GLY A 27 6.67 -16.73 14.70
CA GLY A 27 7.33 -16.05 15.82
C GLY A 27 7.96 -14.69 15.50
N TYR A 28 7.87 -14.25 14.23
CA TYR A 28 8.27 -12.91 13.81
C TYR A 28 7.04 -12.00 13.68
N ASP A 29 7.20 -10.74 14.02
CA ASP A 29 6.25 -9.66 13.76
C ASP A 29 6.85 -8.61 12.80
N LEU A 30 6.00 -7.68 12.35
CA LEU A 30 6.38 -6.57 11.46
C LEU A 30 7.09 -6.99 10.16
N CYS A 31 6.86 -8.22 9.70
CA CYS A 31 7.50 -8.76 8.50
C CYS A 31 6.93 -8.09 7.24
N SER A 32 7.80 -7.39 6.52
CA SER A 32 7.50 -6.84 5.21
C SER A 32 8.73 -6.87 4.30
N PHE A 33 8.48 -6.86 3.00
CA PHE A 33 9.49 -6.69 1.96
C PHE A 33 9.07 -5.53 1.08
N GLU A 34 10.03 -4.74 0.57
CA GLU A 34 9.72 -3.63 -0.30
C GLU A 34 10.59 -3.56 -1.55
N SER A 35 10.02 -2.97 -2.60
CA SER A 35 10.74 -2.57 -3.78
C SER A 35 10.30 -1.19 -4.23
N VAL A 36 11.27 -0.35 -4.60
CA VAL A 36 11.01 0.98 -5.18
C VAL A 36 10.79 0.83 -6.68
N GLY A 37 9.81 1.53 -7.21
CA GLY A 37 9.51 1.53 -8.63
C GLY A 37 8.76 2.77 -9.06
N ARG A 38 8.40 2.81 -10.35
CA ARG A 38 7.66 3.92 -10.95
C ARG A 38 6.21 3.52 -11.19
N GLY A 39 5.29 4.17 -10.48
CA GLY A 39 3.86 4.06 -10.67
C GLY A 39 3.38 4.95 -11.82
N GLN A 40 2.33 4.52 -12.52
CA GLN A 40 1.67 5.32 -13.55
C GLN A 40 0.16 5.18 -13.42
N PHE A 41 -0.54 6.30 -13.38
CA PHE A 41 -2.00 6.34 -13.34
C PHE A 41 -2.53 7.58 -14.06
N ARG A 42 -3.82 7.60 -14.36
CA ARG A 42 -4.53 8.76 -14.90
C ARG A 42 -5.82 8.96 -14.10
N PRO A 43 -5.90 9.95 -13.21
CA PRO A 43 -7.13 10.22 -12.47
C PRO A 43 -8.26 10.55 -13.45
N LEU A 44 -9.42 9.91 -13.32
CA LEU A 44 -10.60 10.21 -14.13
C LEU A 44 -11.53 11.17 -13.38
N SER A 45 -12.50 11.76 -14.09
CA SER A 45 -13.54 12.57 -13.44
C SER A 45 -14.23 11.80 -12.30
N GLY A 46 -14.39 12.43 -11.14
CA GLY A 46 -14.92 11.79 -9.93
C GLY A 46 -13.90 11.00 -9.09
N SER A 47 -12.63 10.95 -9.50
CA SER A 47 -11.55 10.39 -8.68
C SER A 47 -11.18 11.37 -7.55
N HIS A 48 -10.73 10.83 -6.41
CA HIS A 48 -10.16 11.60 -5.31
C HIS A 48 -8.67 11.25 -5.16
N PRO A 49 -7.82 11.60 -6.13
CA PRO A 49 -6.42 11.23 -6.08
C PRO A 49 -5.70 12.05 -5.01
N ALA A 50 -4.79 11.41 -4.27
CA ALA A 50 -3.87 12.13 -3.39
C ALA A 50 -2.83 12.95 -4.20
N LEU A 51 -2.52 12.51 -5.43
CA LEU A 51 -1.54 13.11 -6.32
C LEU A 51 -2.07 13.19 -7.76
N GLY A 52 -1.76 14.28 -8.45
CA GLY A 52 -1.94 14.40 -9.89
C GLY A 52 -3.23 15.09 -10.35
N THR A 53 -3.33 15.26 -11.67
CA THR A 53 -4.36 16.08 -12.31
C THR A 53 -5.36 15.23 -13.10
N THR A 54 -6.65 15.57 -13.02
CA THR A 54 -7.70 14.87 -13.76
C THR A 54 -7.42 14.83 -15.27
N ASN A 55 -7.58 13.64 -15.85
CA ASN A 55 -7.34 13.30 -17.24
C ASN A 55 -5.89 13.46 -17.73
N GLN A 56 -4.93 13.65 -16.84
CA GLN A 56 -3.50 13.66 -17.18
C GLN A 56 -2.81 12.38 -16.71
N VAL A 57 -1.87 11.89 -17.51
CA VAL A 57 -1.05 10.74 -17.12
C VAL A 57 0.01 11.22 -16.14
N GLU A 58 -0.03 10.64 -14.95
CA GLU A 58 0.87 10.94 -13.85
C GLU A 58 1.84 9.79 -13.67
N THR A 59 3.06 10.13 -13.31
CA THR A 59 4.13 9.16 -13.08
C THR A 59 4.88 9.56 -11.83
N VAL A 60 4.88 8.68 -10.83
CA VAL A 60 5.43 8.97 -9.51
C VAL A 60 6.31 7.81 -9.04
N GLU A 61 7.27 8.11 -8.17
CA GLU A 61 8.03 7.07 -7.47
C GLU A 61 7.16 6.48 -6.35
N GLU A 62 7.07 5.16 -6.30
CA GLU A 62 6.27 4.42 -5.34
C GLU A 62 7.10 3.32 -4.68
N VAL A 63 6.73 2.97 -3.46
CA VAL A 63 7.17 1.77 -2.78
C VAL A 63 6.08 0.72 -2.93
N ARG A 64 6.44 -0.46 -3.44
CA ARG A 64 5.61 -1.65 -3.36
C ARG A 64 5.95 -2.41 -2.08
N ILE A 65 5.04 -2.38 -1.12
CA ILE A 65 5.17 -3.09 0.16
C ILE A 65 4.47 -4.43 0.07
N HIS A 66 5.20 -5.49 0.43
CA HIS A 66 4.72 -6.85 0.54
C HIS A 66 4.67 -7.31 1.99
N VAL A 67 3.56 -7.93 2.39
CA VAL A 67 3.40 -8.53 3.72
C VAL A 67 2.84 -9.94 3.64
N VAL A 68 3.16 -10.74 4.65
CA VAL A 68 2.56 -12.06 4.92
C VAL A 68 1.29 -11.87 5.74
N ALA A 69 0.21 -12.55 5.36
CA ALA A 69 -1.01 -12.63 6.16
C ALA A 69 -1.92 -13.76 5.67
N PRO A 70 -2.65 -14.45 6.57
CA PRO A 70 -3.69 -15.42 6.20
C PRO A 70 -4.75 -14.84 5.26
N ALA A 71 -5.26 -15.65 4.34
CA ALA A 71 -6.29 -15.23 3.38
C ALA A 71 -7.59 -14.75 4.07
N MET A 72 -7.92 -15.27 5.25
CA MET A 72 -9.12 -14.86 6.00
C MET A 72 -9.04 -13.39 6.48
N MET A 73 -7.83 -12.84 6.64
CA MET A 73 -7.63 -11.46 7.07
C MET A 73 -7.83 -10.43 5.93
N ARG A 74 -8.22 -10.89 4.73
CA ARG A 74 -8.40 -10.05 3.55
C ARG A 74 -9.24 -8.80 3.78
N SER A 75 -10.39 -8.98 4.43
CA SER A 75 -11.32 -7.88 4.70
C SER A 75 -10.74 -6.88 5.70
N THR A 76 -10.11 -7.38 6.77
CA THR A 76 -9.50 -6.56 7.83
C THR A 76 -8.34 -5.73 7.28
N ILE A 77 -7.42 -6.36 6.55
CA ILE A 77 -6.27 -5.68 5.95
C ILE A 77 -6.72 -4.62 4.97
N ARG A 78 -7.73 -4.90 4.13
CA ARG A 78 -8.28 -3.92 3.18
C ARG A 78 -8.86 -2.69 3.88
N LYS A 79 -9.51 -2.83 5.03
CA LYS A 79 -10.08 -1.71 5.79
C LYS A 79 -9.01 -0.79 6.37
N ALA A 80 -7.81 -1.31 6.64
CA ALA A 80 -6.70 -0.51 7.14
C ALA A 80 -6.02 0.36 6.07
N LEU A 81 -6.42 0.22 4.80
CA LEU A 81 -5.90 0.99 3.68
C LEU A 81 -6.70 2.28 3.38
N VAL A 82 -7.84 2.49 4.05
CA VAL A 82 -8.85 3.50 3.71
C VAL A 82 -9.05 4.49 4.84
#